data_AF-A0AAU5B9H0-F1
#
_entry.id   AF-A0AAU5B9H0-F1
#
_cell.length_a   1.000
_cell.length_b   1.000
_cell.length_c   1.000
_cell.angle_alpha   90.00
_cell.angle_beta   90.00
_cell.angle_gamma   90.00
#
_symmetry.space_group_name_H-M   'P 1'
#
loop_
_entity.id
_entity.type
_entity.pdbx_description
1 polymer ?
#
loop_
_entity_poly.entity_id
_entity_poly.type
_entity_poly.pdbx_seq_one_letter_code
_entity_poly.pdbx_strand_id
1 'polypeptide(L)'
;MSGLVKADAGWVAIESDPEFGIKVQRVRFFEVDDEGVRPLVKNRDGLMVEPSHRTTDVIRATPINTLRITALRELLRLAGRATTQKQMNGIATGQALIMRGPVGEELTEGPG
;
A
#
# COMPACT_ATOMS: atom_id res chain seq x y z
N MET A 1 -11.35 -5.36 -27.53
CA MET A 1 -12.44 -6.19 -26.93
C MET A 1 -12.27 -6.13 -25.41
N SER A 2 -13.23 -5.64 -24.61
CA SER A 2 -13.00 -5.50 -23.16
C SER A 2 -13.40 -6.74 -22.36
N GLY A 3 -12.54 -7.18 -21.45
CA GLY A 3 -12.71 -8.35 -20.60
C GLY A 3 -12.56 -8.01 -19.12
N LEU A 4 -13.49 -8.50 -18.30
CA LEU A 4 -13.42 -8.39 -16.84
C LEU A 4 -12.78 -9.65 -16.24
N VAL A 5 -11.65 -9.47 -15.57
CA VAL A 5 -10.88 -10.54 -14.91
C VAL A 5 -10.94 -10.35 -13.41
N LYS A 6 -11.34 -11.39 -12.66
CA LYS A 6 -11.33 -11.35 -11.20
C LYS A 6 -9.89 -11.26 -10.69
N ALA A 7 -9.62 -10.31 -9.80
CA ALA A 7 -8.31 -10.15 -9.21
C ALA A 7 -8.03 -11.25 -8.18
N ASP A 8 -6.83 -11.81 -8.23
CA ASP A 8 -6.30 -12.69 -7.19
C ASP A 8 -6.29 -12.01 -5.81
N ALA A 9 -6.22 -12.83 -4.76
CA ALA A 9 -5.98 -12.31 -3.42
C ALA A 9 -4.65 -11.54 -3.33
N GLY A 10 -4.68 -10.43 -2.59
CA GLY A 10 -3.50 -9.60 -2.31
C GLY A 10 -3.34 -8.36 -3.20
N TRP A 11 -4.16 -8.18 -4.24
CA TRP A 11 -4.13 -6.95 -5.03
C TRP A 11 -4.77 -5.77 -4.30
N VAL A 12 -4.02 -4.67 -4.19
CA VAL A 12 -4.44 -3.44 -3.55
C VAL A 12 -4.03 -2.22 -4.36
N ALA A 13 -4.89 -1.20 -4.39
CA ALA A 13 -4.59 0.14 -4.83
C ALA A 13 -4.26 0.99 -3.59
N ILE A 14 -3.12 1.70 -3.64
CA ILE A 14 -2.66 2.57 -2.57
C ILE A 14 -2.77 4.01 -3.05
N GLU A 15 -3.59 4.77 -2.34
CA GLU A 15 -3.76 6.21 -2.49
C GLU A 15 -2.92 6.93 -1.43
N SER A 16 -2.17 7.95 -1.87
CA SER A 16 -1.35 8.78 -0.98
C SER A 16 -1.79 10.22 -1.12
N ASP A 17 -2.54 10.71 -0.12
CA ASP A 17 -3.03 12.07 -0.09
C ASP A 17 -2.20 12.93 0.88
N PRO A 18 -1.70 14.10 0.44
CA PRO A 18 -0.96 15.01 1.32
C PRO A 18 -1.76 15.47 2.56
N GLU A 19 -3.07 15.65 2.42
CA GLU A 19 -4.00 16.14 3.44
C GLU A 19 -4.60 14.98 4.25
N PHE A 20 -5.09 13.93 3.57
CA PHE A 20 -5.87 12.85 4.19
C PHE A 20 -5.06 11.59 4.53
N GLY A 21 -3.78 11.53 4.17
CA GLY A 21 -2.89 10.40 4.47
C GLY A 21 -3.00 9.25 3.48
N ILE A 22 -2.62 8.05 3.92
CA ILE A 22 -2.58 6.85 3.06
C ILE A 22 -3.89 6.07 3.15
N LYS A 23 -4.48 5.75 2.00
CA LYS A 23 -5.68 4.91 1.89
C LYS A 23 -5.39 3.67 1.05
N VAL A 24 -5.88 2.52 1.51
CA VAL A 24 -5.72 1.24 0.82
C VAL A 24 -7.08 0.74 0.39
N GLN A 25 -7.22 0.41 -0.88
CA GLN A 25 -8.42 -0.18 -1.44
C GLN A 25 -8.10 -1.54 -2.06
N ARG A 26 -8.89 -2.56 -1.71
CA ARG A 26 -8.73 -3.88 -2.32
C ARG A 26 -9.21 -3.85 -3.77
N VAL A 27 -8.35 -4.23 -4.69
CA VAL A 27 -8.71 -4.46 -6.09
C VAL A 27 -9.49 -5.78 -6.16
N ARG A 28 -10.63 -5.75 -6.84
CA ARG A 28 -11.52 -6.93 -6.97
C ARG A 28 -11.50 -7.49 -8.37
N PHE A 29 -11.31 -6.64 -9.37
CA PHE A 29 -11.27 -6.99 -10.78
C PHE A 29 -10.23 -6.15 -11.49
N PHE A 30 -9.80 -6.63 -12.63
CA PHE A 30 -9.11 -5.87 -13.66
C PHE A 30 -10.00 -5.83 -14.88
N GLU A 31 -10.18 -4.66 -15.45
CA GLU A 31 -10.70 -4.49 -16.81
C GLU A 31 -9.50 -4.51 -17.76
N VAL A 32 -9.55 -5.37 -18.77
CA VAL A 32 -8.50 -5.51 -19.78
C VAL A 32 -9.11 -5.16 -21.11
N ASP A 33 -8.54 -4.18 -21.79
CA ASP A 33 -8.97 -3.73 -23.11
C ASP A 33 -7.75 -3.43 -23.99
N ASP A 34 -8.00 -2.80 -25.14
CA ASP A 34 -6.97 -2.50 -26.14
C ASP A 34 -6.07 -1.32 -25.69
N GLU A 35 -6.46 -0.57 -24.64
CA GLU A 35 -5.68 0.52 -24.03
C GLU A 35 -4.84 0.04 -22.85
N GLY A 36 -5.19 -1.09 -22.23
CA GLY A 36 -4.35 -1.78 -21.26
C GLY A 36 -5.14 -2.48 -20.15
N VAL A 37 -4.60 -2.41 -18.93
CA VAL A 37 -5.14 -3.08 -17.74
C VAL A 37 -5.51 -2.02 -16.70
N ARG A 38 -6.81 -1.93 -16.38
CA ARG A 38 -7.36 -0.97 -15.43
C ARG A 38 -7.83 -1.69 -14.16
N PRO A 39 -7.31 -1.34 -12.97
CA PRO A 39 -7.75 -1.94 -11.71
C PRO A 39 -9.13 -1.43 -11.33
N LEU A 40 -9.96 -2.28 -10.75
CA LEU A 40 -11.28 -1.90 -10.25
C LEU A 40 -11.42 -2.20 -8.75
N VAL A 41 -11.88 -1.20 -8.01
CA VAL A 41 -12.17 -1.24 -6.58
C VAL A 41 -13.66 -1.05 -6.34
N LYS A 42 -14.14 -1.46 -5.16
CA LYS A 42 -15.54 -1.26 -4.77
C LYS A 42 -15.67 0.10 -4.07
N ASN A 43 -16.53 0.98 -4.58
CA ASN A 43 -16.84 2.27 -3.94
C ASN A 43 -17.84 2.10 -2.78
N ARG A 44 -18.26 3.22 -2.17
CA ARG A 44 -19.22 3.23 -1.04
C ARG A 44 -20.61 2.74 -1.43
N ASP A 45 -21.04 3.02 -2.67
CA ASP A 45 -22.33 2.58 -3.22
C ASP A 45 -22.31 1.12 -3.68
N GLY A 46 -21.15 0.46 -3.56
CA GLY A 46 -20.95 -0.93 -3.95
C GLY A 46 -20.70 -1.14 -5.44
N LEU A 47 -20.51 -0.07 -6.20
CA LEU A 47 -20.16 -0.10 -7.62
C LEU A 47 -18.67 -0.39 -7.82
N MET A 48 -18.35 -1.09 -8.90
CA MET A 48 -16.97 -1.28 -9.35
C MET A 48 -16.53 -0.05 -10.13
N VAL A 49 -15.49 0.61 -9.65
CA VAL A 49 -14.95 1.84 -10.25
C VAL A 49 -13.44 1.79 -10.26
N GLU A 50 -12.82 2.60 -11.12
CA GLU A 50 -11.38 2.83 -11.02
C GLU A 50 -11.02 3.48 -9.68
N PRO A 51 -9.85 3.13 -9.10
CA PRO A 51 -9.29 3.83 -7.97
C PRO A 51 -9.20 5.34 -8.19
N SER A 52 -9.17 6.09 -7.08
CA SER A 52 -8.99 7.55 -7.10
C SER A 52 -7.82 7.97 -8.00
N HIS A 53 -7.92 9.15 -8.63
CA HIS A 53 -6.82 9.77 -9.38
C HIS A 53 -5.55 10.01 -8.54
N ARG A 54 -5.66 9.89 -7.20
CA ARG A 54 -4.55 9.96 -6.24
C ARG A 54 -3.94 8.61 -5.91
N THR A 55 -4.37 7.56 -6.60
CA THR A 55 -3.75 6.23 -6.50
C THR A 55 -2.34 6.30 -7.06
N THR A 56 -1.35 6.11 -6.21
CA THR A 56 0.06 6.16 -6.63
C THR A 56 0.54 4.80 -7.09
N ASP A 57 -0.05 3.72 -6.57
CA ASP A 57 0.41 2.36 -6.87
C ASP A 57 -0.71 1.33 -6.81
N VAL A 58 -0.53 0.28 -7.60
CA VAL A 58 -1.37 -0.92 -7.62
C VAL A 58 -0.45 -2.12 -7.53
N ILE A 59 -0.47 -2.82 -6.39
CA ILE A 59 0.49 -3.87 -6.08
C ILE A 59 -0.19 -5.14 -5.58
N ARG A 60 0.49 -6.27 -5.74
CA ARG A 60 0.15 -7.52 -5.07
C ARG A 60 1.02 -7.70 -3.84
N ALA A 61 0.42 -7.75 -2.66
CA ALA A 61 1.14 -7.92 -1.41
C ALA A 61 0.31 -8.72 -0.39
N THR A 62 1.01 -9.34 0.57
CA THR A 62 0.35 -9.89 1.75
C THR A 62 -0.21 -8.75 2.62
N PRO A 63 -1.17 -9.02 3.52
CA PRO A 63 -1.69 -7.98 4.43
C PRO A 63 -0.58 -7.31 5.25
N ILE A 64 0.39 -8.07 5.78
CA ILE A 64 1.50 -7.52 6.56
C ILE A 64 2.41 -6.63 5.71
N ASN A 65 2.72 -7.03 4.47
CA ASN A 65 3.55 -6.22 3.58
C ASN A 65 2.80 -4.96 3.12
N THR A 66 1.49 -5.05 2.90
CA THR A 66 0.65 -3.88 2.59
C THR A 66 0.72 -2.86 3.74
N LEU A 67 0.57 -3.31 4.99
CA LEU A 67 0.69 -2.46 6.18
C LEU A 67 2.09 -1.84 6.32
N ARG A 68 3.15 -2.61 6.07
CA ARG A 68 4.53 -2.09 6.11
C ARG A 68 4.74 -1.00 5.05
N ILE A 69 4.30 -1.24 3.82
CA ILE A 69 4.42 -0.28 2.72
C ILE A 69 3.67 1.01 3.04
N THR A 70 2.43 0.91 3.53
CA THR A 70 1.62 2.09 3.83
C THR A 70 2.18 2.88 5.02
N ALA A 71 2.67 2.18 6.05
CA ALA A 71 3.33 2.81 7.19
C ALA A 71 4.63 3.54 6.78
N LEU A 72 5.45 2.94 5.91
CA LEU A 72 6.67 3.59 5.38
C LEU A 72 6.33 4.84 4.56
N ARG A 73 5.28 4.79 3.72
CA ARG A 73 4.82 5.97 2.96
C ARG A 73 4.34 7.10 3.87
N GLU A 74 3.64 6.75 4.95
CA GLU A 74 3.21 7.73 5.94
C GLU A 74 4.41 8.37 6.66
N LEU A 75 5.45 7.60 6.99
CA LEU A 75 6.69 8.15 7.53
C LEU A 75 7.40 9.09 6.57
N LEU A 76 7.44 8.77 5.27
CA LEU A 76 7.97 9.68 4.25
C LEU A 76 7.18 10.99 4.18
N ARG A 77 5.84 10.92 4.26
CA ARG A 77 4.95 12.09 4.30
C ARG A 77 5.18 12.95 5.55
N LEU A 78 5.45 12.33 6.69
CA LEU A 78 5.80 13.03 7.93
C LEU A 78 7.19 13.66 7.86
N ALA A 79 8.16 12.97 7.27
CA ALA A 79 9.51 13.48 7.07
C ALA A 79 9.52 14.75 6.21
N GLY A 80 8.73 14.79 5.14
CA GLY A 80 8.61 15.99 4.29
C GLY A 80 8.03 17.22 5.00
N ARG A 81 7.46 17.09 6.20
CA ARG A 81 6.87 18.18 6.99
C ARG A 81 7.55 18.39 8.35
N ALA A 82 8.55 17.58 8.68
CA ALA A 82 9.26 17.70 9.94
C ALA A 82 10.12 18.98 9.93
N THR A 83 9.95 19.80 10.95
CA THR A 83 10.69 21.07 11.11
C THR A 83 11.68 21.03 12.27
N THR A 84 11.74 19.91 13.00
CA THR A 84 12.59 19.75 14.19
C THR A 84 13.34 18.41 14.18
N GLN A 85 14.54 18.40 14.77
CA GLN A 85 15.33 17.18 14.94
C GLN A 85 14.58 16.12 15.77
N LYS A 86 13.80 16.56 16.77
CA LYS A 86 12.98 15.65 17.58
C LYS A 86 11.95 14.89 16.74
N GLN A 87 11.30 15.56 15.79
CA GLN A 87 10.36 14.90 14.87
C GLN A 87 11.09 13.90 13.96
N MET A 88 12.25 14.28 13.42
CA MET A 88 13.07 13.39 12.58
C MET A 88 13.51 12.12 13.34
N ASN A 89 13.93 12.26 14.60
CA ASN A 89 14.30 11.11 15.44
C ASN A 89 13.10 10.17 15.71
N GLY A 90 11.91 10.73 15.91
CA GLY A 90 10.68 9.95 16.05
C GLY A 90 10.35 9.15 14.78
N ILE A 91 10.51 9.77 13.61
CA ILE A 91 10.30 9.12 12.31
C ILE A 91 11.30 7.98 12.10
N ALA A 92 12.58 8.20 12.38
CA ALA A 92 13.62 7.17 12.27
C ALA A 92 13.34 5.97 13.18
N THR A 93 12.86 6.23 14.40
CA THR A 93 12.45 5.18 15.35
C THR A 93 11.27 4.38 14.80
N GLY A 94 10.25 5.06 14.24
CA GLY A 94 9.13 4.41 13.56
C GLY A 94 9.57 3.53 12.40
N GLN A 95 10.50 4.01 11.58
CA GLN A 95 11.05 3.26 10.46
C GLN A 95 11.72 1.97 10.94
N ALA A 96 12.56 2.05 11.97
CA ALA A 96 13.23 0.89 12.55
C ALA A 96 12.24 -0.17 13.06
N LEU A 97 11.14 0.25 13.69
CA LEU A 97 10.09 -0.66 14.16
C LEU A 97 9.39 -1.37 13.01
N ILE A 98 9.06 -0.67 11.92
CA ILE A 98 8.43 -1.27 10.74
C ILE A 98 9.36 -2.30 10.09
N MET A 99 10.65 -1.96 9.97
CA MET A 99 11.65 -2.82 9.34
C MET A 99 11.99 -4.06 10.18
N ARG A 100 11.96 -3.95 11.51
CA ARG A 100 12.21 -5.09 12.43
C ARG A 100 11.12 -6.16 12.34
N GLY A 101 9.90 -5.79 11.95
CA GLY A 101 8.75 -6.70 11.94
C GLY A 101 8.23 -7.05 13.34
N PRO A 102 7.17 -7.88 13.45
CA PRO A 102 6.73 -8.41 14.74
C PRO A 102 7.89 -9.22 15.36
N VAL A 103 8.13 -9.00 16.64
CA VAL A 103 9.26 -9.58 17.39
C VAL A 103 9.29 -11.11 17.24
N GLY A 104 10.35 -11.66 16.63
CA GLY A 104 10.76 -13.06 16.86
C GLY A 104 10.58 -14.09 15.74
N GLU A 105 10.86 -13.80 14.47
CA GLU A 105 11.41 -14.85 13.60
C GLU A 105 12.93 -14.78 13.69
N GLU A 106 13.50 -15.58 14.61
CA GLU A 106 14.86 -16.06 14.42
C GLU A 106 14.88 -16.71 13.04
N LEU A 107 15.65 -16.14 12.12
CA LEU A 107 16.10 -16.85 10.93
C LEU A 107 16.95 -18.01 11.45
N THR A 108 16.32 -19.15 11.70
CA THR A 108 17.03 -20.41 11.85
C THR A 108 17.63 -20.73 10.49
N GLU A 109 18.83 -20.23 10.26
CA GLU A 109 19.74 -20.78 9.27
C GLU A 109 19.92 -22.26 9.65
N GLY A 110 19.30 -23.15 8.87
CA GLY A 110 19.52 -24.59 8.99
C GLY A 110 21.00 -24.91 8.69
N PRO A 111 21.60 -25.90 9.37
CA PRO A 111 22.96 -26.29 9.08
C PRO A 111 23.01 -26.98 7.71
N GLY A 112 24.06 -26.66 6.94
CA GLY A 112 24.44 -27.37 5.72
C GLY A 112 25.07 -28.74 5.96
#